data_AF-A0A2M6YVF1-F1
#
_entry.id   AF-A0A2M6YVF1-F1
#
_cell.length_a   1.000
_cell.length_b   1.000
_cell.length_c   1.000
_cell.angle_alpha   90.00
_cell.angle_beta   90.00
_cell.angle_gamma   90.00
#
_symmetry.space_group_name_H-M   'P 1'
#
loop_
_entity.id
_entity.type
_entity.pdbx_description
1 polymer ?
#
loop_
_entity_poly.entity_id
_entity_poly.type
_entity_poly.pdbx_seq_one_letter_code
_entity_poly.pdbx_strand_id
1 'polypeptide(L)' 'MKKILKLPKFKNEDEERDFWAKIDLTDYFDADDFEEVSFPNLKPTTRSISIRIPEYLLGHLKE' A
#
# COMPACT_ATOMS: atom_id res chain seq x y z
N MET A 1 -15.70 -20.33 -10.07
CA MET A 1 -15.12 -19.99 -11.40
C MET A 1 -14.80 -18.51 -11.34
N LYS A 2 -13.52 -18.12 -11.25
CA LYS A 2 -13.12 -16.71 -11.12
C LYS A 2 -13.60 -15.94 -12.36
N LYS A 3 -14.36 -14.86 -12.18
CA LYS A 3 -14.81 -14.01 -13.29
C LYS A 3 -13.59 -13.26 -13.83
N ILE A 4 -13.12 -13.64 -15.00
CA ILE A 4 -11.98 -12.98 -15.65
C ILE A 4 -12.46 -11.61 -16.12
N LEU A 5 -12.02 -10.56 -15.43
CA LEU A 5 -12.33 -9.17 -15.77
C LEU A 5 -11.61 -8.82 -17.08
N LYS A 6 -12.36 -8.81 -18.19
CA LYS A 6 -11.84 -8.44 -19.51
C LYS A 6 -11.76 -6.92 -19.60
N LEU A 7 -10.59 -6.36 -19.34
CA LEU A 7 -10.35 -4.93 -19.55
C LEU A 7 -10.39 -4.61 -21.06
N PRO A 8 -11.24 -3.67 -21.49
CA PRO A 8 -11.18 -3.15 -22.86
C PRO A 8 -9.94 -2.26 -23.04
N LYS A 9 -9.47 -2.09 -24.28
CA LYS A 9 -8.43 -1.09 -24.57
C LYS A 9 -9.07 0.29 -24.52
N PHE A 10 -8.84 1.03 -23.44
CA PHE A 10 -9.27 2.42 -23.31
C PHE A 10 -8.47 3.31 -24.26
N LYS A 11 -9.15 4.26 -24.91
CA LYS A 11 -8.50 5.24 -25.78
C LYS A 11 -8.13 6.51 -25.01
N ASN A 12 -8.78 6.76 -23.88
CA ASN A 12 -8.60 7.94 -23.05
C ASN A 12 -8.76 7.64 -21.54
N GLU A 13 -8.14 8.46 -20.70
CA GLU A 13 -8.17 8.33 -19.23
C GLU A 13 -9.59 8.57 -18.66
N ASP A 14 -10.37 9.45 -19.27
CA ASP A 14 -11.77 9.69 -18.86
C ASP A 14 -12.64 8.44 -19.06
N GLU A 15 -12.45 7.68 -20.15
CA GLU A 15 -13.19 6.43 -20.39
C GLU A 15 -12.80 5.35 -19.36
N GLU A 16 -11.53 5.34 -18.95
CA GLU A 16 -11.04 4.47 -17.90
C GLU A 16 -11.67 4.84 -16.54
N ARG A 17 -11.71 6.13 -16.19
CA ARG A 17 -12.35 6.61 -14.95
C ARG A 17 -13.84 6.28 -14.91
N ASP A 18 -14.56 6.49 -16.01
CA ASP A 18 -15.98 6.14 -16.14
C ASP A 18 -16.23 4.63 -16.06
N PHE A 19 -15.31 3.82 -16.56
CA PHE A 19 -15.37 2.36 -16.43
C PHE A 19 -15.15 1.92 -14.99
N TRP A 20 -14.11 2.43 -14.31
CA TRP A 20 -13.83 2.12 -12.91
C TRP A 20 -14.92 2.63 -11.96
N ALA A 21 -15.59 3.74 -12.28
CA ALA A 21 -16.71 4.25 -11.51
C ALA A 21 -17.99 3.38 -11.61
N LYS A 22 -18.13 2.60 -12.70
CA LYS A 22 -19.30 1.75 -12.95
C LYS A 22 -19.08 0.30 -12.55
N ILE A 23 -17.83 -0.16 -12.50
CA ILE A 23 -17.51 -1.55 -12.19
C ILE A 23 -17.46 -1.76 -10.67
N ASP A 24 -18.22 -2.73 -10.18
CA ASP A 24 -18.08 -3.20 -8.80
C ASP A 24 -16.93 -4.20 -8.74
N LEU A 25 -15.84 -3.85 -8.06
CA LEU A 25 -14.66 -4.70 -7.91
C LEU A 25 -14.93 -5.93 -7.03
N THR A 26 -15.97 -5.88 -6.18
CA THR A 26 -16.37 -6.96 -5.28
C THR A 26 -16.93 -8.17 -6.05
N ASP A 27 -17.41 -7.95 -7.27
CA ASP A 27 -17.98 -8.99 -8.13
C ASP A 27 -16.93 -9.86 -8.85
N TYR A 28 -15.67 -9.39 -8.86
CA TYR A 28 -14.57 -9.95 -9.66
C TYR A 28 -13.33 -10.31 -8.84
N PHE A 29 -13.09 -9.66 -7.70
CA PHE A 29 -11.98 -9.94 -6.81
C PHE A 29 -12.47 -10.65 -5.55
N ASP A 30 -12.00 -11.89 -5.33
CA ASP A 30 -12.23 -12.63 -4.10
C ASP A 30 -11.14 -12.30 -3.08
N ALA A 31 -11.43 -12.47 -1.79
CA ALA A 31 -10.47 -12.22 -0.69
C ALA A 31 -9.13 -12.99 -0.84
N ASP A 32 -9.14 -14.09 -1.60
CA ASP A 32 -7.99 -14.95 -1.94
C ASP A 32 -7.02 -14.30 -2.96
N ASP A 33 -7.47 -13.31 -3.73
CA ASP A 33 -6.65 -12.60 -4.72
C ASP A 33 -5.88 -11.39 -4.12
N PHE A 34 -6.09 -11.06 -2.84
CA PHE A 34 -5.41 -9.94 -2.17
C PHE A 34 -4.11 -10.39 -1.52
N GLU A 35 -3.00 -9.73 -1.87
CA GLU A 35 -1.69 -9.97 -1.26
C GLU A 35 -1.45 -8.99 -0.10
N GLU A 36 -0.87 -9.49 1.00
CA GLU A 36 -0.39 -8.64 2.11
C GLU A 36 0.78 -7.77 1.65
N VAL A 37 0.45 -6.59 1.12
CA VAL A 37 1.42 -5.57 0.77
C VAL A 37 1.80 -4.79 2.02
N SER A 38 3.06 -4.96 2.46
CA SER A 38 3.65 -4.04 3.41
C SER A 38 3.89 -2.72 2.68
N PHE A 39 3.24 -1.65 3.15
CA PHE A 39 3.56 -0.30 2.74
C PHE A 39 4.46 0.37 3.79
N PRO A 40 5.75 -0.01 3.93
CA PRO A 40 6.66 0.63 4.87
C PRO A 40 6.84 2.13 4.59
N ASN A 41 6.44 2.55 3.39
CA ASN A 41 6.58 3.90 2.87
C ASN A 41 5.28 4.71 2.89
N LEU A 42 4.13 4.14 3.30
CA LEU A 42 2.87 4.91 3.40
C LEU A 42 2.46 5.06 4.87
N LYS A 43 2.60 6.31 5.32
CA LYS A 43 2.52 6.88 6.67
C LYS A 43 3.79 6.65 7.53
N PRO A 44 4.44 7.73 8.00
CA PRO A 44 5.70 7.63 8.74
C PRO A 44 5.47 6.95 10.08
N THR A 45 6.13 5.81 10.29
CA THR A 45 6.14 5.07 11.55
C THR A 45 7.53 5.10 12.16
N THR A 46 7.62 5.32 13.47
CA THR A 46 8.88 5.24 14.22
C THR A 46 9.11 3.79 14.64
N ARG A 47 10.29 3.25 14.34
CA ARG A 47 10.76 1.95 14.82
C ARG A 47 11.85 2.17 15.86
N SER A 48 11.71 1.58 17.05
CA SER A 48 12.77 1.57 18.05
C SER A 48 13.92 0.71 17.56
N ILE A 49 15.10 1.30 17.38
CA ILE A 49 16.31 0.59 16.99
C ILE A 49 17.30 0.55 18.15
N SER A 50 17.91 -0.61 18.38
CA SER A 50 18.96 -0.75 19.39
C SER A 50 20.29 -0.26 18.82
N ILE A 51 20.74 0.91 19.27
CA ILE A 51 22.01 1.51 18.85
C ILE A 51 23.00 1.44 20.02
N ARG A 52 24.22 0.97 19.76
CA ARG A 52 25.30 1.05 20.76
C ARG A 52 25.99 2.41 20.61
N ILE A 53 26.00 3.19 21.70
CA ILE A 53 26.58 4.54 21.73
C ILE A 53 27.44 4.68 23.01
N PRO A 54 28.57 5.42 22.98
CA PRO A 54 29.37 5.72 24.17
C PRO A 54 28.61 6.48 25.27
N GLU A 55 29.00 6.26 26.52
CA GLU A 55 28.28 6.77 27.70
C GLU A 55 28.24 8.30 27.79
N TYR A 56 29.32 9.00 27.41
CA TYR A 56 29.35 10.47 27.43
C TYR A 56 28.30 11.11 26.50
N LEU A 57 28.02 10.46 25.36
CA LEU A 57 26.98 10.88 24.41
C LEU A 57 25.58 10.65 24.98
N LEU A 58 25.37 9.57 25.72
CA LEU A 58 24.12 9.33 26.44
C LEU A 58 23.88 10.39 27.53
N GLY A 59 24.94 10.86 28.18
CA GLY A 59 24.89 11.95 29.15
C GLY A 59 24.41 13.27 28.54
N HIS A 60 24.96 13.66 27.40
CA HIS A 60 24.55 14.89 26.69
C HIS A 60 23.14 14.83 26.09
N LEU A 61 22.66 13.66 25.67
CA LEU A 61 21.31 13.50 25.09
C LEU A 61 20.17 13.57 26.13
N LYS A 62 20.52 13.43 27.42
CA LYS A 62 19.56 13.44 28.52
C LYS A 62 19.32 14.85 29.10
N GLU A 63 20.27 15.77 28.91
CA GLU A 63 20.13 17.20 29.26
C GLU A 63 19.30 17.94 28.21
#